data_AF-A0A1B3IJ08-F1
#
_entry.id   AF-A0A1B3IJ08-F1
#
_cell.length_a   1.000
_cell.length_b   1.000
_cell.length_c   1.000
_cell.angle_alpha   90.00
_cell.angle_beta   90.00
_cell.angle_gamma   90.00
#
_symmetry.space_group_name_H-M   'P 1'
#
loop_
_entity.id
_entity.type
_entity.pdbx_description
1 polymer ?
#
loop_
_entity_poly.entity_id
_entity_poly.type
_entity_poly.pdbx_seq_one_letter_code
_entity_poly.pdbx_strand_id
1 'polypeptide(L)' 'MKTLFILVLLTIAIAAIAGAFECEEEGYFQDPDDCSRYIQCDENNRPSQPMECGPGLHFDDDTKVCDYPDRVECKGSKN' A
#
# COMPACT_ATOMS: atom_id res chain seq x y z
N MET A 1 22.71 -31.65 -12.12
CA MET A 1 22.26 -31.36 -10.73
C MET A 1 22.49 -29.90 -10.35
N LYS A 2 23.69 -29.31 -10.51
CA LYS A 2 23.94 -27.86 -10.30
C LYS A 2 23.00 -26.95 -11.12
N THR A 3 22.70 -27.32 -12.36
CA THR A 3 21.82 -26.56 -13.27
C THR A 3 20.37 -26.48 -12.78
N LEU A 4 19.86 -27.50 -12.07
CA LEU A 4 18.53 -27.44 -11.45
C LEU A 4 18.49 -26.42 -10.29
N PHE A 5 19.52 -26.37 -9.44
CA PHE A 5 19.59 -25.39 -8.35
C PHE A 5 19.66 -23.95 -8.88
N ILE A 6 20.39 -23.71 -9.97
CA ILE A 6 20.49 -22.37 -10.59
C ILE A 6 19.13 -21.93 -11.16
N LEU A 7 18.41 -22.82 -11.86
CA LEU A 7 17.08 -22.50 -12.39
C LEU A 7 16.07 -22.23 -11.27
N VAL A 8 16.11 -23.01 -10.19
CA VAL A 8 15.24 -22.81 -9.02
C VAL A 8 15.52 -21.45 -8.34
N LEU A 9 16.79 -21.06 -8.19
CA LEU A 9 17.17 -19.76 -7.63
C LEU A 9 16.75 -18.59 -8.53
N LEU A 10 16.92 -18.72 -9.86
CA LEU A 10 16.52 -17.69 -10.81
C LEU A 10 15.00 -17.51 -10.84
N THR A 11 14.21 -18.60 -10.76
CA THR A 11 12.74 -18.50 -10.74
C THR A 11 12.22 -17.92 -9.42
N ILE A 12 12.86 -18.24 -8.28
CA ILE A 12 12.46 -17.68 -6.98
C ILE A 12 12.72 -16.17 -6.93
N ALA A 13 13.83 -15.70 -7.51
CA ALA A 13 14.13 -14.27 -7.58
C ALA A 13 13.15 -13.49 -8.48
N ILE A 14 12.60 -14.12 -9.52
CA ILE A 14 11.66 -13.46 -10.46
C ILE A 14 10.24 -13.37 -9.88
N ALA A 15 9.87 -14.20 -8.90
CA ALA A 15 8.50 -14.29 -8.41
C ALA A 15 8.10 -13.25 -7.34
N ALA A 16 9.01 -12.38 -6.89
CA ALA A 16 8.80 -11.53 -5.71
C ALA A 16 8.87 -10.01 -5.98
N ILE A 17 8.33 -9.54 -7.10
CA ILE A 17 8.27 -8.09 -7.40
C ILE A 17 6.83 -7.61 -7.60
N ALA A 18 5.91 -8.10 -6.76
CA ALA A 18 4.63 -7.42 -6.55
C ALA A 18 4.79 -6.56 -5.29
N GLY A 19 5.05 -5.26 -5.47
CA GLY A 19 5.01 -4.30 -4.37
C GLY A 19 3.57 -4.22 -3.88
N ALA A 20 3.25 -4.95 -2.83
CA ALA A 20 1.97 -4.90 -2.16
C ALA A 20 2.16 -4.18 -0.82
N PHE A 21 1.24 -3.29 -0.47
CA PHE A 21 1.20 -2.67 0.85
C PHE A 21 0.99 -3.75 1.93
N GLU A 22 1.77 -3.69 3.01
CA GLU A 22 1.65 -4.57 4.17
C GLU A 22 1.23 -3.75 5.40
N CYS A 23 0.29 -4.28 6.18
CA CYS A 23 -0.17 -3.65 7.41
C CYS A 23 0.83 -3.86 8.55
N GLU A 24 1.22 -2.79 9.23
CA GLU A 24 2.00 -2.87 10.47
C GLU A 24 1.09 -3.14 11.68
N GLU A 25 -0.08 -2.50 11.70
CA GLU A 25 -1.08 -2.61 12.77
C GLU A 25 -2.51 -2.46 12.20
N GLU A 26 -3.51 -2.76 13.04
CA GLU A 26 -4.92 -2.50 12.74
C GLU A 26 -5.17 -0.99 12.55
N GLY A 27 -5.94 -0.61 11.54
CA GLY A 27 -6.29 0.79 11.34
C GLY A 27 -6.48 1.19 9.89
N TYR A 28 -6.19 2.46 9.61
CA TYR A 28 -6.31 3.05 8.28
C TYR A 28 -5.00 3.76 7.92
N PHE A 29 -4.57 3.53 6.68
CA PHE A 29 -3.28 4.02 6.18
C PHE A 29 -3.46 4.61 4.79
N GLN A 30 -2.71 5.66 4.50
CA GLN A 30 -2.63 6.23 3.16
C GLN A 30 -2.10 5.17 2.18
N ASP A 31 -2.70 5.10 1.00
CA ASP A 31 -2.19 4.24 -0.07
C ASP A 31 -0.85 4.81 -0.62
N PRO A 32 0.23 3.99 -0.65
CA PRO A 32 1.56 4.45 -1.05
C PRO A 32 1.68 4.81 -2.54
N ASP A 33 0.72 4.41 -3.36
CA ASP A 33 0.68 4.73 -4.78
C ASP A 33 -0.27 5.90 -5.07
N ASP A 34 -1.22 6.21 -4.18
CA ASP A 34 -2.28 7.20 -4.43
C ASP A 34 -2.89 7.79 -3.16
N CYS A 35 -2.61 9.07 -2.92
CA CYS A 35 -3.12 9.78 -1.76
C CYS A 35 -4.64 9.99 -1.76
N SER A 36 -5.33 9.86 -2.91
CA SER A 36 -6.80 9.87 -2.93
C SER A 36 -7.40 8.54 -2.45
N ARG A 37 -6.57 7.56 -2.09
CA ARG A 37 -7.00 6.25 -1.59
C ARG A 37 -6.41 5.97 -0.21
N TYR A 38 -7.07 5.05 0.50
CA TYR A 38 -6.62 4.53 1.77
C TYR A 38 -6.84 3.03 1.85
N ILE A 39 -6.13 2.38 2.76
CA ILE A 39 -6.18 0.95 3.00
C ILE A 39 -6.61 0.73 4.44
N GLN A 40 -7.59 -0.14 4.65
CA GLN A 40 -7.98 -0.60 5.97
C GLN A 40 -7.21 -1.88 6.31
N CYS A 41 -6.62 -1.92 7.49
CA CYS A 41 -5.98 -3.08 8.08
C CYS A 41 -6.87 -3.67 9.17
N ASP A 42 -7.19 -4.96 9.07
CA ASP A 42 -7.95 -5.67 10.11
C ASP A 42 -7.07 -6.07 11.31
N GLU A 43 -7.70 -6.63 12.36
CA GLU A 43 -7.02 -7.13 13.57
C GLU A 43 -5.95 -8.21 13.30
N ASN A 44 -5.95 -8.81 12.09
CA ASN A 44 -4.99 -9.81 11.66
C ASN A 44 -3.94 -9.22 10.71
N ASN A 45 -3.80 -7.89 10.66
CA ASN A 45 -2.91 -7.14 9.76
C ASN A 45 -3.13 -7.49 8.28
N ARG A 46 -4.37 -7.79 7.88
CA ARG A 46 -4.69 -8.01 6.47
C ARG A 46 -5.15 -6.72 5.82
N PRO A 47 -4.51 -6.27 4.72
CA PRO A 47 -4.93 -5.07 4.01
C PRO A 47 -6.21 -5.34 3.21
N SER A 48 -7.10 -4.34 3.20
CA SER A 48 -8.20 -4.26 2.25
C SER A 48 -7.69 -3.97 0.84
N GLN A 49 -8.60 -4.00 -0.13
CA GLN A 49 -8.36 -3.28 -1.38
C GLN A 49 -8.33 -1.76 -1.10
N PRO A 50 -7.59 -0.97 -1.89
CA PRO A 50 -7.63 0.48 -1.79
C PRO A 50 -9.06 1.01 -1.91
N MET A 51 -9.42 1.89 -0.99
CA MET A 51 -10.71 2.57 -0.95
C MET A 51 -10.51 4.04 -1.31
N GLU A 52 -11.36 4.56 -2.19
CA GLU A 52 -11.30 5.97 -2.60
C GLU A 52 -11.82 6.90 -1.50
N CYS A 53 -11.13 8.01 -1.30
CA CYS A 53 -11.67 9.18 -0.65
C CYS A 53 -12.76 9.83 -1.52
N GLY A 54 -13.50 10.77 -0.93
CA GLY A 54 -14.40 11.62 -1.71
C GLY A 54 -13.64 12.41 -2.81
N PRO A 55 -14.33 12.87 -3.88
CA PRO A 55 -13.68 13.55 -4.98
C PRO A 55 -12.82 14.74 -4.53
N GLY A 56 -11.53 14.72 -4.90
CA GLY A 56 -10.58 15.79 -4.61
C GLY A 56 -10.06 15.83 -3.17
N LEU A 57 -10.29 14.78 -2.38
CA LEU A 57 -9.76 14.64 -1.02
C LEU A 57 -8.60 13.64 -0.98
N HIS A 58 -7.68 13.84 -0.05
CA HIS A 58 -6.59 12.93 0.25
C HIS A 58 -6.73 12.34 1.65
N PHE A 59 -6.28 11.10 1.83
CA PHE A 59 -6.32 10.46 3.13
C PHE A 59 -5.18 10.98 4.03
N ASP A 60 -5.52 11.49 5.20
CA ASP A 60 -4.58 11.97 6.21
C ASP A 60 -4.23 10.85 7.20
N ASP A 61 -2.95 10.47 7.24
CA ASP A 61 -2.44 9.45 8.16
C ASP A 61 -2.48 9.89 9.63
N ASP A 62 -2.48 11.19 9.93
CA ASP A 62 -2.46 11.69 11.30
C ASP A 62 -3.88 11.69 11.91
N THR A 63 -4.86 12.15 11.13
CA THR A 63 -6.25 12.26 11.58
C THR A 63 -7.11 11.05 11.21
N LYS A 64 -6.60 10.16 10.36
CA LYS A 64 -7.27 8.95 9.87
C LYS A 64 -8.58 9.23 9.11
N VAL A 65 -8.65 10.38 8.44
CA VAL A 65 -9.80 10.80 7.63
C VAL A 65 -9.35 11.41 6.30
N CYS A 66 -10.27 11.47 5.33
CA CYS A 66 -10.02 12.20 4.09
C CYS A 66 -10.19 13.71 4.33
N ASP A 67 -9.17 14.50 3.99
CA ASP A 67 -9.18 15.97 4.07
C ASP A 67 -8.70 16.60 2.75
N TYR A 68 -8.72 17.92 2.68
CA TYR A 68 -8.27 18.67 1.52
C TYR A 68 -6.76 18.51 1.30
N PRO A 69 -6.29 18.44 0.04
CA PRO A 69 -4.88 18.24 -0.29
C PRO A 69 -3.90 19.26 0.30
N ASP A 70 -4.36 20.47 0.63
CA ASP A 70 -3.53 21.51 1.27
C ASP A 70 -3.27 21.27 2.77
N ARG A 71 -3.94 20.28 3.36
CA ARG A 71 -3.82 19.89 4.78
C ARG A 71 -3.21 18.52 5.00
N VAL A 72 -2.96 17.78 3.92
CA VAL A 72 -2.49 16.39 3.98
C VAL A 72 -1.08 16.29 3.43
N GLU A 73 -0.18 15.66 4.18
CA GLU A 73 1.11 15.24 3.64
C GLU A 73 0.91 13.98 2.78
N CYS A 74 0.90 14.19 1.46
CA CYS A 74 0.80 13.11 0.49
C CYS A 74 2.17 12.41 0.36
N LYS A 75 2.24 11.18 0.85
CA LYS A 75 3.40 10.27 0.74
C LYS A 75 3.33 9.42 -0.54
N GLY A 76 2.14 9.29 -1.11
CA GLY A 76 1.87 8.49 -2.30
C GLY A 76 2.32 9.15 -3.61
N SER A 77 2.70 8.32 -4.59
CA SER A 77 3.15 8.79 -5.91
C SER A 77 1.99 9.00 -6.89
N LYS A 78 1.01 9.85 -6.56
CA LYS A 78 0.10 10.40 -7.58
C LYS A 78 0.34 11.89 -7.77
N ASN A 79 0.97 12.18 -8.90
CA ASN A 79 1.17 13.51 -9.45
C ASN A 79 -0.16 14.26 -9.65
#